data_AF-A0A7C6DM45-F1
#
_entry.id   AF-A0A7C6DM45-F1
#
_cell.length_a   1.000
_cell.length_b   1.000
_cell.length_c   1.000
_cell.angle_alpha   90.00
_cell.angle_beta   90.00
_cell.angle_gamma   90.00
#
_symmetry.space_group_name_H-M   'P 1'
#
loop_
_entity.id
_entity.type
_entity.pdbx_description
1 polymer ?
#
loop_
_entity_poly.entity_id
_entity_poly.type
_entity_poly.pdbx_seq_one_letter_code
_entity_poly.pdbx_strand_id
1 'polypeptide(L)'
;MTYAELLARYLKKHKKLVEPVQGFDSLHSSLHLAYSMGRVRGFTDLGTYVDKPGDHGWDDKRRMALAFDLGRKDRFLFKGWGYLAARRLALLYWKHHKALNINYVILGDRIISRRRPYWHYYGPDRSHFFHIHVSGVEPSS
;
A
#
# COMPACT_ATOMS: atom_id res chain seq x y z
N MET A 1 12.65 7.21 -11.46
CA MET A 1 13.24 5.96 -10.93
C MET A 1 12.37 4.80 -11.37
N THR A 2 12.99 3.74 -11.86
CA THR A 2 12.34 2.47 -12.24
C THR A 2 12.11 1.59 -11.01
N TYR A 3 11.36 0.49 -11.17
CA TYR A 3 11.20 -0.52 -10.11
C TYR A 3 12.55 -1.10 -9.68
N ALA A 4 13.39 -1.48 -10.65
CA ALA A 4 14.72 -2.05 -10.39
C ALA A 4 15.61 -1.12 -9.57
N GLU A 5 15.61 0.18 -9.87
CA GLU A 5 16.38 1.18 -9.11
C GLU A 5 15.86 1.35 -7.68
N LEU A 6 14.53 1.37 -7.49
CA LEU A 6 13.92 1.45 -6.16
C LEU A 6 14.22 0.21 -5.34
N LEU A 7 14.10 -0.98 -5.95
CA LEU A 7 14.41 -2.26 -5.33
C LEU A 7 15.89 -2.32 -4.94
N ALA A 8 16.81 -1.97 -5.84
CA ALA A 8 18.24 -1.97 -5.56
C ALA A 8 18.59 -1.01 -4.41
N ARG A 9 18.03 0.20 -4.40
CA ARG A 9 18.23 1.18 -3.31
C ARG A 9 17.67 0.65 -1.99
N TYR A 10 16.51 0.03 -2.01
CA TYR A 10 15.89 -0.58 -0.84
C TYR A 10 16.76 -1.73 -0.30
N LEU A 11 17.15 -2.68 -1.14
CA LEU A 11 17.95 -3.85 -0.76
C LEU A 11 19.36 -3.46 -0.28
N LYS A 12 19.99 -2.43 -0.87
CA LYS A 12 21.27 -1.91 -0.37
C LYS A 12 21.21 -1.55 1.12
N LYS A 13 20.10 -0.93 1.54
CA LYS A 13 19.89 -0.46 2.91
C LYS A 13 19.31 -1.55 3.83
N HIS A 14 18.32 -2.30 3.37
CA HIS A 14 17.49 -3.18 4.21
C HIS A 14 17.76 -4.67 4.02
N LYS A 15 18.60 -5.04 3.04
CA LYS A 15 19.07 -6.40 2.73
C LYS A 15 18.03 -7.38 2.19
N LYS A 16 16.78 -7.31 2.66
CA LYS A 16 15.68 -8.17 2.19
C LYS A 16 14.33 -7.46 2.21
N LEU A 17 13.39 -7.98 1.42
CA LEU A 17 11.98 -7.61 1.50
C LEU A 17 11.39 -8.07 2.84
N VAL A 18 10.33 -7.39 3.27
CA VAL A 18 9.56 -7.80 4.44
C VAL A 18 8.38 -8.62 3.96
N GLU A 19 8.26 -9.83 4.51
CA GLU A 19 7.16 -10.73 4.20
C GLU A 19 5.87 -10.28 4.91
N PRO A 20 4.71 -10.31 4.23
CA PRO A 20 3.40 -10.16 4.86
C PRO A 20 3.16 -11.21 5.95
N VAL A 21 2.32 -10.90 6.94
CA VAL A 21 1.94 -11.87 7.99
C VAL A 21 1.26 -13.10 7.38
N GLN A 22 0.49 -12.92 6.30
CA GLN A 22 -0.13 -14.00 5.53
C GLN A 22 0.83 -14.69 4.51
N GLY A 23 2.12 -14.33 4.50
CA GLY A 23 3.12 -14.88 3.58
C GLY A 23 3.22 -14.14 2.25
N PHE A 24 4.31 -14.35 1.50
CA PHE A 24 4.52 -13.71 0.20
C PHE A 24 3.44 -14.04 -0.84
N ASP A 25 2.91 -15.25 -0.80
CA ASP A 25 1.87 -15.71 -1.73
C ASP A 25 0.52 -15.02 -1.49
N SER A 26 0.37 -14.32 -0.36
CA SER A 26 -0.85 -13.57 -0.07
C SER A 26 -0.92 -12.21 -0.79
N LEU A 27 0.20 -11.71 -1.31
CA LEU A 27 0.28 -10.41 -1.95
C LEU A 27 0.93 -10.55 -3.31
N HIS A 28 0.34 -9.96 -4.34
CA HIS A 28 0.95 -9.99 -5.66
C HIS A 28 2.36 -9.36 -5.63
N SER A 29 3.34 -10.02 -6.27
CA SER A 29 4.76 -9.66 -6.17
C SER A 29 5.09 -8.23 -6.60
N SER A 30 4.29 -7.66 -7.50
CA SER A 30 4.37 -6.25 -7.92
C SER A 30 4.19 -5.24 -6.77
N LEU A 31 3.58 -5.65 -5.65
CA LEU A 31 3.37 -4.82 -4.47
C LEU A 31 4.31 -5.12 -3.30
N HIS A 32 5.13 -6.18 -3.36
CA HIS A 32 6.01 -6.58 -2.26
C HIS A 32 6.98 -5.47 -1.82
N LEU A 33 7.53 -4.72 -2.78
CA LEU A 33 8.42 -3.60 -2.47
C LEU A 33 7.67 -2.46 -1.77
N ALA A 34 6.48 -2.11 -2.25
CA ALA A 34 5.66 -1.05 -1.65
C ALA A 34 5.29 -1.42 -0.21
N TYR A 35 4.82 -2.65 0.00
CA TYR A 35 4.54 -3.21 1.32
C TYR A 35 5.77 -3.13 2.22
N SER A 36 6.91 -3.64 1.76
CA SER A 36 8.19 -3.64 2.49
C SER A 36 8.62 -2.22 2.90
N MET A 37 8.47 -1.24 2.01
CA MET A 37 8.78 0.16 2.30
C MET A 37 7.97 0.72 3.47
N GLY A 38 6.69 0.35 3.59
CA GLY A 38 5.88 0.78 4.72
C GLY A 38 6.28 0.05 6.01
N ARG A 39 6.52 -1.27 5.94
CA ARG A 39 6.92 -2.07 7.10
C ARG A 39 8.24 -1.62 7.73
N VAL A 40 9.28 -1.34 6.94
CA VAL A 40 10.56 -0.82 7.48
C VAL A 40 10.46 0.59 8.06
N ARG A 41 9.34 1.29 7.84
CA ARG A 41 9.02 2.58 8.48
C ARG A 41 8.20 2.39 9.75
N GLY A 42 8.04 1.17 10.24
CA GLY A 42 7.34 0.86 11.48
C GLY A 42 5.81 0.95 11.37
N PHE A 43 5.24 0.77 10.18
CA PHE A 43 3.80 0.55 10.04
C PHE A 43 3.48 -0.90 10.33
N THR A 44 2.43 -1.18 11.10
CA THR A 44 1.93 -2.53 11.40
C THR A 44 1.24 -3.12 10.18
N ASP A 45 1.44 -4.41 9.96
CA ASP A 45 0.68 -5.17 8.97
C ASP A 45 -0.75 -5.37 9.47
N LEU A 46 -1.74 -4.91 8.71
CA LEU A 46 -3.16 -5.14 8.99
C LEU A 46 -3.77 -6.20 8.06
N GLY A 47 -2.98 -6.74 7.15
CA GLY A 47 -3.34 -7.83 6.27
C GLY A 47 -3.31 -7.48 4.79
N THR A 48 -3.30 -8.56 4.02
CA THR A 48 -3.52 -8.61 2.58
C THR A 48 -4.95 -9.09 2.31
N TYR A 49 -5.60 -8.60 1.26
CA TYR A 49 -7.03 -8.84 0.98
C TYR A 49 -7.36 -10.22 0.37
N VAL A 50 -6.71 -11.29 0.81
CA VAL A 50 -6.85 -12.63 0.18
C VAL A 50 -8.21 -13.31 0.45
N ASP A 51 -8.94 -12.92 1.49
CA ASP A 51 -10.14 -13.65 1.95
C ASP A 51 -11.37 -12.74 2.23
N LYS A 52 -11.50 -11.58 1.57
CA LYS A 52 -12.71 -10.76 1.68
C LYS A 52 -13.54 -10.84 0.39
N PRO A 53 -14.67 -11.57 0.39
CA PRO A 53 -15.59 -11.61 -0.75
C PRO A 53 -16.02 -10.19 -1.12
N GLY A 54 -15.77 -9.78 -2.36
CA GLY A 54 -16.23 -8.51 -2.92
C GLY A 54 -15.32 -7.29 -2.71
N ASP A 55 -14.11 -7.45 -2.17
CA ASP A 55 -13.22 -6.32 -1.88
C ASP A 55 -11.91 -6.35 -2.70
N HIS A 56 -11.38 -5.17 -2.96
CA HIS A 56 -10.61 -4.81 -4.15
C HIS A 56 -9.38 -5.68 -4.52
N GLY A 57 -9.42 -6.26 -5.73
CA GLY A 57 -8.24 -6.74 -6.45
C GLY A 57 -7.95 -8.22 -6.21
N TRP A 58 -8.73 -9.05 -6.88
CA TRP A 58 -8.65 -10.50 -6.85
C TRP A 58 -8.05 -10.99 -8.17
N ASP A 59 -6.83 -11.52 -8.14
CA ASP A 59 -6.34 -12.33 -9.27
C ASP A 59 -7.02 -13.70 -9.18
N ASP A 60 -8.10 -13.88 -9.95
CA ASP A 60 -8.90 -15.11 -10.07
C ASP A 60 -8.06 -16.36 -10.34
N LYS A 61 -6.87 -16.20 -10.92
CA LYS A 61 -6.01 -17.32 -11.31
C LYS A 61 -5.05 -17.76 -10.21
N ARG A 62 -4.75 -16.90 -9.22
CA ARG A 62 -3.67 -17.11 -8.25
C ARG A 62 -4.04 -16.90 -6.78
N ARG A 63 -5.24 -16.41 -6.48
CA ARG A 63 -5.70 -16.14 -5.09
C ARG A 63 -4.77 -15.17 -4.32
N MET A 64 -4.14 -14.22 -5.03
CA MET A 64 -3.26 -13.22 -4.42
C MET A 64 -3.97 -11.87 -4.35
N ALA A 65 -3.78 -11.14 -3.25
CA ALA A 65 -4.33 -9.79 -3.14
C ALA A 65 -3.56 -8.80 -4.03
N LEU A 66 -4.28 -7.86 -4.63
CA LEU A 66 -3.72 -6.66 -5.28
C LEU A 66 -3.88 -5.42 -4.40
N ALA A 67 -4.10 -5.60 -3.11
CA ALA A 67 -4.16 -4.53 -2.14
C ALA A 67 -3.63 -4.97 -0.77
N PHE A 68 -3.16 -4.01 0.01
CA PHE A 68 -2.71 -4.22 1.39
C PHE A 68 -2.99 -2.99 2.24
N ASP A 69 -3.17 -3.24 3.54
CA ASP A 69 -3.35 -2.19 4.54
C ASP A 69 -2.17 -2.13 5.51
N LEU A 70 -1.69 -0.92 5.75
CA LEU A 70 -0.64 -0.66 6.73
C LEU A 70 -1.14 0.31 7.80
N GLY A 71 -1.23 -0.18 9.03
CA GLY A 71 -1.65 0.59 10.19
C GLY A 71 -0.48 1.10 11.02
N ARG A 72 -0.79 1.70 12.17
CA ARG A 72 0.15 1.82 13.29
C ARG A 72 -0.58 1.61 14.61
N LYS A 73 0.07 0.91 15.55
CA LYS A 73 -0.39 0.79 16.94
C LYS A 73 0.19 1.96 17.75
N ASP A 74 -0.35 3.16 17.57
CA ASP A 74 -0.01 4.32 18.40
C ASP A 74 -1.23 5.20 18.72
N ARG A 75 -1.11 6.10 19.71
CA ARG A 75 -2.23 6.97 20.15
C ARG A 75 -2.76 7.93 19.06
N PHE A 76 -2.09 8.04 17.93
CA PHE A 76 -2.44 8.91 16.82
C PHE A 76 -2.98 8.16 15.61
N LEU A 77 -3.24 6.85 15.77
CA LEU A 77 -3.69 5.99 14.68
C LEU A 77 -4.96 6.49 14.00
N PHE A 78 -5.82 7.26 14.67
CA PHE A 78 -7.10 7.78 14.17
C PHE A 78 -7.00 9.06 13.31
N LYS A 79 -5.78 9.56 13.05
CA LYS A 79 -5.61 10.89 12.45
C LYS A 79 -5.75 10.93 10.92
N GLY A 80 -5.87 9.79 10.23
CA GLY A 80 -5.97 9.74 8.78
C GLY A 80 -4.90 10.60 8.09
N TRP A 81 -5.32 11.53 7.22
CA TRP A 81 -4.42 12.48 6.54
C TRP A 81 -3.62 13.39 7.50
N GLY A 82 -4.15 13.66 8.68
CA GLY A 82 -3.46 14.42 9.73
C GLY A 82 -2.27 13.68 10.34
N TYR A 83 -2.13 12.38 10.07
CA TYR A 83 -0.99 11.62 10.56
C TYR A 83 0.26 11.84 9.70
N LEU A 84 1.22 12.63 10.18
CA LEU A 84 2.40 13.06 9.41
C LEU A 84 3.22 11.90 8.82
N ALA A 85 3.42 10.81 9.57
CA ALA A 85 4.17 9.65 9.09
C ALA A 85 3.44 8.94 7.94
N ALA A 86 2.13 8.71 8.08
CA ALA A 86 1.29 8.10 7.04
C ALA A 86 1.21 8.99 5.81
N ARG A 87 1.02 10.29 5.99
CA ARG A 87 1.00 11.26 4.89
C ARG A 87 2.32 11.26 4.10
N ARG A 88 3.46 11.25 4.78
CA ARG A 88 4.78 11.16 4.12
C ARG A 88 4.95 9.87 3.34
N LEU A 89 4.46 8.75 3.87
CA LEU A 89 4.49 7.46 3.17
C LEU A 89 3.57 7.47 1.95
N ALA A 90 2.34 7.97 2.09
CA ALA A 90 1.38 8.11 0.99
C ALA A 90 1.92 8.98 -0.16
N LEU A 91 2.55 10.11 0.18
CA LEU A 91 3.21 10.98 -0.80
C LEU A 91 4.39 10.30 -1.48
N LEU A 92 5.17 9.50 -0.75
CA LEU A 92 6.27 8.72 -1.32
C LEU A 92 5.76 7.64 -2.28
N TYR A 93 4.71 6.92 -1.90
CA TYR A 93 4.04 5.96 -2.76
C TYR A 93 3.55 6.63 -4.03
N TRP A 94 2.84 7.75 -3.91
CA TRP A 94 2.34 8.47 -5.08
C TRP A 94 3.47 8.98 -5.98
N LYS A 95 4.56 9.51 -5.41
CA LYS A 95 5.74 9.93 -6.18
C LYS A 95 6.31 8.80 -7.06
N HIS A 96 6.19 7.55 -6.61
CA HIS A 96 6.74 6.38 -7.28
C HIS A 96 5.67 5.39 -7.79
N HIS A 97 4.41 5.82 -7.91
CA HIS A 97 3.26 4.92 -8.10
C HIS A 97 3.37 4.04 -9.36
N LYS A 98 3.91 4.57 -10.47
CA LYS A 98 4.12 3.79 -11.70
C LYS A 98 5.13 2.67 -11.48
N ALA A 99 6.27 2.99 -10.87
CA ALA A 99 7.33 2.03 -10.60
C ALA A 99 6.92 0.99 -9.54
N LEU A 100 6.12 1.37 -8.55
CA LEU A 100 5.61 0.48 -7.51
C LEU A 100 4.32 -0.27 -7.90
N ASN A 101 3.89 -0.17 -9.16
CA ASN A 101 2.64 -0.73 -9.66
C ASN A 101 1.38 -0.33 -8.86
N ILE A 102 1.38 0.85 -8.24
CA ILE A 102 0.26 1.35 -7.43
C ILE A 102 -0.76 2.03 -8.34
N ASN A 103 -2.03 1.66 -8.21
CA ASN A 103 -3.18 2.28 -8.87
C ASN A 103 -3.74 3.44 -8.05
N TYR A 104 -3.98 3.22 -6.76
CA TYR A 104 -4.49 4.24 -5.85
C TYR A 104 -4.01 4.04 -4.41
N VAL A 105 -4.10 5.12 -3.64
CA VAL A 105 -3.78 5.17 -2.22
C VAL A 105 -4.89 5.91 -1.50
N ILE A 106 -5.39 5.35 -0.40
CA ILE A 106 -6.37 5.98 0.49
C ILE A 106 -5.72 6.22 1.86
N LEU A 107 -5.93 7.40 2.42
CA LEU A 107 -5.51 7.77 3.76
C LEU A 107 -6.50 8.74 4.39
N GLY A 108 -7.21 8.29 5.42
CA GLY A 108 -8.31 9.03 6.01
C GLY A 108 -9.43 9.27 5.01
N ASP A 109 -9.86 10.52 4.90
CA ASP A 109 -10.89 10.98 3.97
C ASP A 109 -10.36 11.29 2.56
N ARG A 110 -9.10 10.95 2.26
CA ARG A 110 -8.45 11.32 0.99
C ARG A 110 -8.03 10.11 0.17
N ILE A 111 -8.22 10.22 -1.14
CA ILE A 111 -7.74 9.28 -2.15
C ILE A 111 -6.93 10.01 -3.22
N ILE A 112 -5.95 9.31 -3.78
CA ILE A 112 -5.31 9.66 -5.04
C ILE A 112 -5.24 8.41 -5.91
N SER A 113 -5.46 8.54 -7.22
CA SER A 113 -5.46 7.40 -8.15
C SER A 113 -4.90 7.77 -9.50
N ARG A 114 -4.49 6.78 -10.31
CA ARG A 114 -4.03 7.01 -11.69
C ARG A 114 -5.08 7.73 -12.55
N ARG A 115 -6.37 7.44 -12.34
CA ARG A 115 -7.49 8.08 -13.04
C ARG A 115 -7.72 9.54 -12.59
N ARG A 116 -7.42 9.86 -11.33
CA ARG A 116 -7.53 11.21 -10.76
C ARG A 116 -6.24 11.54 -9.99
N PRO A 117 -5.20 12.05 -10.68
CA PRO A 117 -3.84 12.14 -10.15
C PRO A 117 -3.62 13.32 -9.18
N TYR A 118 -4.62 13.62 -8.35
CA TYR A 118 -4.58 14.63 -7.29
C TYR A 118 -5.33 14.10 -6.07
N TRP A 119 -4.91 14.54 -4.88
CA TRP A 119 -5.58 14.19 -3.63
C TRP A 119 -6.95 14.85 -3.58
N HIS A 120 -7.99 14.03 -3.44
CA HIS A 120 -9.36 14.49 -3.34
C HIS A 120 -10.13 13.71 -2.27
N TYR A 121 -11.29 14.23 -1.90
CA TYR A 121 -12.17 13.59 -0.92
C TYR A 121 -12.62 12.22 -1.44
N TYR A 122 -12.46 11.19 -0.62
CA TYR A 122 -12.82 9.80 -0.92
C TYR A 122 -14.25 9.48 -0.48
N GLY A 123 -14.66 9.97 0.70
CA GLY A 123 -15.97 9.68 1.27
C GLY A 123 -15.99 9.76 2.80
N PRO A 124 -17.17 9.57 3.43
CA PRO A 124 -17.34 9.67 4.88
C PRO A 124 -16.79 8.45 5.64
N ASP A 125 -16.22 7.47 4.94
CA ASP A 125 -15.71 6.24 5.52
C ASP A 125 -14.53 6.51 6.47
N ARG A 126 -14.75 6.23 7.76
CA ARG A 126 -13.75 6.41 8.80
C ARG A 126 -12.80 5.23 8.92
N SER A 127 -13.03 4.10 8.25
CA SER A 127 -12.17 2.91 8.34
C SER A 127 -10.72 3.21 7.95
N HIS A 128 -10.52 4.08 6.95
CA HIS A 128 -9.22 4.52 6.44
C HIS A 128 -8.50 5.55 7.32
N PHE A 129 -9.11 6.00 8.42
CA PHE A 129 -8.44 6.92 9.35
C PHE A 129 -7.33 6.22 10.13
N PHE A 130 -7.37 4.89 10.17
CA PHE A 130 -6.57 3.99 11.00
C PHE A 130 -5.36 3.39 10.27
N HIS A 131 -5.34 3.49 8.95
CA HIS A 131 -4.37 2.82 8.10
C HIS A 131 -4.18 3.57 6.77
N ILE A 132 -3.10 3.23 6.06
CA ILE A 132 -2.95 3.56 4.64
C ILE A 132 -3.35 2.32 3.85
N HIS A 133 -4.32 2.50 2.95
CA HIS A 133 -4.72 1.47 2.00
C HIS A 133 -4.00 1.72 0.68
N VAL A 134 -3.41 0.67 0.12
CA VAL A 134 -2.67 0.73 -1.15
C VAL A 134 -3.17 -0.37 -2.05
N SER A 135 -3.60 0.00 -3.26
CA SER A 135 -4.05 -0.95 -4.27
C SER A 135 -3.22 -0.82 -5.54
N GLY A 136 -2.89 -1.97 -6.13
CA GLY A 136 -2.14 -2.10 -7.37
C GLY A 136 -3.02 -2.13 -8.62
N VAL A 137 -2.36 -2.28 -9.77
CA VAL A 137 -3.03 -2.64 -11.04
C VAL A 137 -2.67 -4.10 -11.34
N GLU A 138 -3.59 -4.87 -11.91
CA GLU A 138 -3.22 -6.14 -12.54
C GLU A 138 -2.10 -5.88 -13.56
N PRO A 139 -0.99 -6.63 -13.52
CA PRO A 139 -0.06 -6.63 -14.62
C PRO A 139 -0.82 -7.12 -15.86
N SER A 140 -0.94 -6.26 -16.87
CA SER A 140 -1.42 -6.68 -18.18
C SER A 140 -0.50 -7.81 -18.68
N SER A 141 -1.09 -9.00 -18.83
CA SER A 141 -0.47 -10.20 -19.41
C SER A 141 0.04 -9.97 -20.82
#